data_AF-A0A0D0BN84-F1
#
_entry.id   AF-A0A0D0BN84-F1
#
_cell.length_a   1.000
_cell.length_b   1.000
_cell.length_c   1.000
_cell.angle_alpha   90.00
_cell.angle_beta   90.00
_cell.angle_gamma   90.00
#
_symmetry.space_group_name_H-M   'P 1'
#
loop_
_entity.id
_entity.type
_entity.pdbx_description
1 polymer ?
#
loop_
_entity_poly.entity_id
_entity_poly.type
_entity_poly.pdbx_seq_one_letter_code
_entity_poly.pdbx_strand_id
1 'polypeptide(L)'
;IFFPELAPRSSELQLIHLIHYQVIALDGHAFTIQAMNTQINSMVIPPFQVPSYYLEHVKHFLWWHHLFMGINEHASHLVLAKGMCPLIQQYIMYMDGIIEGLFTSAQNQQREGWWSALFDLYLVVEYLVKRYEYNIGDKWRKQNPDHILECLDVTSLDWKKFYLATSQESSTWTGLQYEFNITNVPDNDWQDLADAAATYLNFTNPNFKCK
;
A
#
# COMPACT_ATOMS: atom_id res chain seq x y z
N ILE A 1 7.93 10.89 4.90
CA ILE A 1 8.75 9.76 4.38
C ILE A 1 8.96 10.01 2.90
N PHE A 2 10.20 9.97 2.42
CA PHE A 2 10.51 10.13 0.99
C PHE A 2 10.53 8.76 0.31
N PHE A 3 10.42 8.75 -1.01
CA PHE A 3 10.60 7.51 -1.76
C PHE A 3 12.06 7.11 -1.59
N PRO A 4 12.34 5.83 -1.33
CA PRO A 4 13.71 5.42 -1.28
C PRO A 4 14.33 5.40 -2.68
N GLU A 5 15.51 6.02 -2.82
CA GLU A 5 16.27 6.01 -4.07
C GLU A 5 16.85 4.64 -4.39
N LEU A 6 17.02 3.79 -3.37
CA LEU A 6 17.61 2.47 -3.45
C LEU A 6 16.66 1.42 -2.85
N ALA A 7 16.72 0.20 -3.37
CA ALA A 7 16.00 -0.92 -2.78
C ALA A 7 16.50 -1.19 -1.34
N PRO A 8 15.61 -1.65 -0.43
CA PRO A 8 16.00 -2.08 0.91
C PRO A 8 17.07 -3.16 0.86
N ARG A 9 17.89 -3.24 1.92
CA ARG A 9 18.78 -4.38 2.13
C ARG A 9 17.94 -5.64 2.32
N SER A 10 18.48 -6.80 1.92
CA SER A 10 17.76 -8.07 2.04
C SER A 10 17.30 -8.38 3.46
N SER A 11 18.07 -7.98 4.48
CA SER A 11 17.68 -8.13 5.89
C SER A 11 16.50 -7.25 6.30
N GLU A 12 16.40 -6.03 5.75
CA GLU A 12 15.28 -5.12 6.02
C GLU A 12 14.01 -5.66 5.38
N LEU A 13 14.11 -6.08 4.12
CA LEU A 13 13.01 -6.69 3.40
C LEU A 13 12.50 -7.97 4.09
N GLN A 14 13.41 -8.84 4.54
CA GLN A 14 13.04 -10.03 5.31
C GLN A 14 12.24 -9.68 6.57
N LEU A 15 12.62 -8.64 7.31
CA LEU A 15 11.89 -8.21 8.50
C LEU A 15 10.47 -7.73 8.16
N ILE A 16 10.31 -6.95 7.09
CA ILE A 16 9.00 -6.46 6.65
C ILE A 16 8.09 -7.63 6.27
N HIS A 17 8.62 -8.61 5.53
CA HIS A 17 7.86 -9.82 5.14
C HIS A 17 7.40 -10.69 6.32
N LEU A 18 8.00 -10.53 7.51
CA LEU A 18 7.52 -11.23 8.70
C LEU A 18 6.22 -10.64 9.25
N ILE A 19 5.85 -9.41 8.87
CA ILE A 19 4.76 -8.66 9.51
C ILE A 19 3.60 -8.48 8.55
N HIS A 20 2.47 -9.11 8.86
CA HIS A 20 1.21 -8.90 8.15
C HIS A 20 0.24 -8.09 8.98
N TYR A 21 -0.25 -6.99 8.41
CA TYR A 21 -1.29 -6.16 9.00
C TYR A 21 -2.67 -6.61 8.57
N GLN A 22 -3.62 -6.68 9.49
CA GLN A 22 -5.00 -7.09 9.17
C GLN A 22 -6.02 -6.21 9.90
N VAL A 23 -7.09 -5.88 9.19
CA VAL A 23 -8.29 -5.24 9.76
C VAL A 23 -9.17 -6.33 10.39
N ILE A 24 -9.50 -6.22 11.68
CA ILE A 24 -10.18 -7.30 12.42
C ILE A 24 -11.57 -6.96 12.96
N ALA A 25 -11.88 -5.69 13.23
CA ALA A 25 -13.16 -5.30 13.80
C ALA A 25 -13.48 -3.86 13.43
N LEU A 26 -14.76 -3.58 13.20
CA LEU A 26 -15.31 -2.23 13.06
C LEU A 26 -16.21 -1.94 14.25
N ASP A 27 -15.92 -0.86 14.96
CA ASP A 27 -16.73 -0.35 16.07
C ASP A 27 -17.11 1.10 15.77
N GLY A 28 -18.27 1.29 15.13
CA GLY A 28 -18.87 2.59 14.83
C GLY A 28 -17.92 3.62 14.18
N HIS A 29 -17.20 4.36 15.02
CA HIS A 29 -16.29 5.43 14.66
C HIS A 29 -14.83 5.02 14.43
N ALA A 30 -14.47 3.76 14.71
CA ALA A 30 -13.11 3.25 14.53
C ALA A 30 -13.08 1.78 14.08
N PHE A 31 -11.94 1.33 13.59
CA PHE A 31 -11.64 -0.07 13.31
C PHE A 31 -10.29 -0.46 13.87
N THR A 32 -10.15 -1.73 14.19
CA THR A 32 -8.91 -2.28 14.76
C THR A 32 -8.01 -2.84 13.67
N ILE A 33 -6.74 -2.45 13.71
CA ILE A 33 -5.66 -3.09 12.96
C ILE A 33 -4.79 -3.91 13.91
N GLN A 34 -4.44 -5.12 13.50
CA GLN A 34 -3.44 -5.95 14.16
C GLN A 34 -2.22 -6.14 13.25
N ALA A 35 -1.04 -6.25 13.84
CA ALA A 35 0.17 -6.69 13.15
C ALA A 35 0.57 -8.07 13.65
N MET A 36 0.67 -9.04 12.74
CA MET A 36 0.91 -10.44 13.01
C MET A 36 2.24 -10.88 12.43
N ASN A 37 3.00 -11.64 13.21
CA ASN A 37 4.18 -12.34 12.73
C ASN A 37 3.74 -13.57 11.95
N THR A 38 4.07 -13.65 10.67
CA THR A 38 3.63 -14.74 9.78
C THR A 38 4.28 -16.09 10.09
N GLN A 39 5.48 -16.11 10.67
CA GLN A 39 6.20 -17.35 10.96
C GLN A 39 5.70 -18.04 12.23
N ILE A 40 5.47 -17.27 13.28
CA ILE A 40 5.07 -17.81 14.61
C ILE A 40 3.59 -17.59 14.92
N ASN A 41 2.84 -17.00 13.98
CA ASN A 41 1.41 -16.69 14.09
C ASN A 41 1.06 -15.99 15.41
N SER A 42 1.87 -14.98 15.77
CA SER A 42 1.72 -14.23 17.01
C SER A 42 1.65 -12.74 16.73
N MET A 43 0.95 -12.01 17.58
CA MET A 43 0.89 -10.57 17.52
C MET A 43 2.29 -9.96 17.73
N VAL A 44 2.68 -9.01 16.88
CA VAL A 44 3.97 -8.29 16.98
C VAL A 44 3.86 -7.10 17.93
N ILE A 45 2.74 -6.39 17.85
CA ILE A 45 2.44 -5.18 18.61
C ILE A 45 0.96 -5.18 19.02
N PRO A 46 0.59 -4.52 20.13
CA PRO A 46 -0.81 -4.39 20.53
C PRO A 46 -1.67 -3.82 19.39
N PRO A 47 -2.93 -4.29 19.22
CA PRO A 47 -3.80 -3.77 18.19
C PRO A 47 -4.11 -2.30 18.45
N PHE A 48 -4.34 -1.54 17.39
CA PHE A 48 -4.59 -0.10 17.48
C PHE A 48 -5.87 0.28 16.73
N GLN A 49 -6.52 1.33 17.23
CA GLN A 49 -7.75 1.87 16.66
C GLN A 49 -7.44 2.96 15.64
N VAL A 50 -8.04 2.82 14.46
CA VAL A 50 -7.96 3.79 13.37
C VAL A 50 -9.38 4.30 13.09
N PRO A 51 -9.58 5.62 12.86
CA PRO A 51 -10.91 6.15 12.56
C PRO A 51 -11.57 5.46 11.36
N SER A 52 -12.89 5.22 11.45
CA SER A 52 -13.63 4.47 10.43
C SER A 52 -13.66 5.14 9.05
N TYR A 53 -13.46 6.45 8.97
CA TYR A 53 -13.35 7.14 7.68
C TYR A 53 -12.09 6.73 6.89
N TYR A 54 -11.07 6.16 7.54
CA TYR A 54 -9.90 5.58 6.85
C TYR A 54 -10.11 4.14 6.38
N LEU A 55 -11.21 3.48 6.75
CA LEU A 55 -11.37 2.02 6.60
C LEU A 55 -11.10 1.54 5.18
N GLU A 56 -11.78 2.13 4.20
CA GLU A 56 -11.64 1.73 2.80
C GLU A 56 -10.22 2.04 2.30
N HIS A 57 -9.68 3.21 2.63
CA HIS A 57 -8.32 3.60 2.28
C HIS A 57 -7.27 2.62 2.80
N VAL A 58 -7.40 2.20 4.06
CA VAL A 58 -6.49 1.27 4.69
C VAL A 58 -6.62 -0.14 4.10
N LYS A 59 -7.84 -0.61 3.79
CA LYS A 59 -8.01 -1.90 3.11
C LYS A 59 -7.28 -1.93 1.77
N HIS A 60 -7.50 -0.91 0.93
CA HIS A 60 -6.83 -0.78 -0.36
C HIS A 60 -5.31 -0.67 -0.20
N PHE A 61 -4.85 0.12 0.77
CA PHE A 61 -3.44 0.31 1.05
C PHE A 61 -2.75 -0.98 1.48
N LEU A 62 -3.34 -1.70 2.45
CA LEU A 62 -2.79 -2.96 2.94
C LEU A 62 -2.81 -4.05 1.86
N TRP A 63 -3.87 -4.10 1.05
CA TRP A 63 -3.93 -4.97 -0.11
C TRP A 63 -2.72 -4.78 -1.04
N TRP A 64 -2.42 -3.54 -1.44
CA TRP A 64 -1.26 -3.28 -2.30
C TRP A 64 0.08 -3.59 -1.63
N HIS A 65 0.20 -3.30 -0.33
CA HIS A 65 1.40 -3.64 0.42
C HIS A 65 1.66 -5.15 0.39
N HIS A 66 0.63 -5.95 0.70
CA HIS A 66 0.72 -7.41 0.68
C HIS A 66 0.90 -7.96 -0.74
N LEU A 67 0.26 -7.36 -1.74
CA LEU A 67 0.42 -7.72 -3.14
C LEU A 67 1.88 -7.58 -3.57
N PHE A 68 2.53 -6.45 -3.25
CA PHE A 68 3.93 -6.25 -3.58
C PHE A 68 4.86 -7.23 -2.86
N MET A 69 4.61 -7.51 -1.57
CA MET A 69 5.34 -8.56 -0.86
C MET A 69 5.16 -9.92 -1.52
N GLY A 70 3.92 -10.30 -1.85
CA GLY A 70 3.62 -11.56 -2.51
C GLY A 70 4.28 -11.70 -3.88
N ILE A 71 4.26 -10.66 -4.72
CA ILE A 71 4.98 -10.67 -6.01
C ILE A 71 6.50 -10.83 -5.78
N ASN A 72 7.05 -10.16 -4.77
CA ASN A 72 8.47 -10.27 -4.43
C ASN A 72 8.85 -11.68 -3.92
N GLU A 73 7.99 -12.34 -3.13
CA GLU A 73 8.17 -13.72 -2.69
C GLU A 73 8.14 -14.73 -3.84
N HIS A 74 7.22 -14.51 -4.79
CA HIS A 74 7.05 -15.39 -5.95
C HIS A 74 7.97 -15.02 -7.12
N ALA A 75 8.85 -14.02 -6.98
CA ALA A 75 9.61 -13.44 -8.08
C ALA A 75 10.44 -14.46 -8.87
N SER A 76 10.92 -15.55 -8.26
CA SER A 76 11.65 -16.63 -8.94
C SER A 76 10.78 -17.46 -9.90
N HIS A 77 9.46 -17.38 -9.76
CA HIS A 77 8.48 -18.14 -10.54
C HIS A 77 7.66 -17.27 -11.50
N LEU A 78 7.81 -15.95 -11.41
CA LEU A 78 7.06 -14.98 -12.21
C LEU A 78 7.89 -14.42 -13.36
N VAL A 79 7.22 -14.09 -14.46
CA VAL A 79 7.80 -13.32 -15.55
C VAL A 79 7.64 -11.84 -15.22
N LEU A 80 8.72 -11.19 -14.78
CA LEU A 80 8.72 -9.79 -14.35
C LEU A 80 9.51 -8.92 -15.32
N ALA A 81 9.03 -7.69 -15.54
CA ALA A 81 9.75 -6.70 -16.34
C ALA A 81 11.10 -6.33 -15.70
N LYS A 82 12.10 -6.02 -16.54
CA LYS A 82 13.42 -5.61 -16.04
C LYS A 82 13.30 -4.36 -15.17
N GLY A 83 13.85 -4.43 -13.96
CA GLY A 83 13.81 -3.33 -12.99
C GLY A 83 12.54 -3.30 -12.12
N MET A 84 11.59 -4.20 -12.36
CA MET A 84 10.36 -4.29 -11.56
C MET A 84 10.64 -4.76 -10.13
N CYS A 85 11.46 -5.80 -9.93
CA CYS A 85 11.79 -6.27 -8.58
C CYS A 85 12.38 -5.18 -7.67
N PRO A 86 13.46 -4.47 -8.03
CA PRO A 86 14.00 -3.44 -7.15
C PRO A 86 12.99 -2.30 -6.91
N LEU A 87 12.16 -1.95 -7.90
CA LEU A 87 11.11 -0.95 -7.71
C LEU A 87 10.02 -1.45 -6.74
N ILE A 88 9.56 -2.69 -6.87
CA ILE A 88 8.62 -3.31 -5.92
C ILE A 88 9.19 -3.29 -4.50
N GLN A 89 10.46 -3.62 -4.33
CA GLN A 89 11.11 -3.59 -3.02
C GLN A 89 11.17 -2.18 -2.43
N GLN A 90 11.37 -1.16 -3.26
CA GLN A 90 11.26 0.25 -2.84
C GLN A 90 9.84 0.60 -2.39
N TYR A 91 8.80 0.11 -3.10
CA TYR A 91 7.40 0.29 -2.68
C TYR A 91 7.09 -0.40 -1.36
N ILE A 92 7.57 -1.64 -1.16
CA ILE A 92 7.36 -2.36 0.10
C ILE A 92 7.91 -1.53 1.26
N MET A 93 9.18 -1.09 1.20
CA MET A 93 9.78 -0.29 2.26
C MET A 93 9.10 1.07 2.44
N TYR A 94 8.71 1.72 1.34
CA TYR A 94 7.98 2.98 1.40
C TYR A 94 6.63 2.83 2.11
N MET A 95 5.86 1.82 1.71
CA MET A 95 4.53 1.56 2.24
C MET A 95 4.60 1.11 3.70
N ASP A 96 5.57 0.28 4.07
CA ASP A 96 5.86 -0.10 5.45
C ASP A 96 6.08 1.13 6.34
N GLY A 97 6.88 2.11 5.89
CA GLY A 97 7.05 3.37 6.61
C GLY A 97 5.76 4.19 6.76
N ILE A 98 4.87 4.18 5.76
CA ILE A 98 3.56 4.83 5.87
C ILE A 98 2.67 4.13 6.90
N ILE A 99 2.71 2.79 6.97
CA ILE A 99 2.00 2.00 8.00
C ILE A 99 2.57 2.32 9.38
N GLU A 100 3.89 2.35 9.53
CA GLU A 100 4.56 2.71 10.79
C GLU A 100 4.17 4.12 11.23
N GLY A 101 4.07 5.07 10.30
CA GLY A 101 3.62 6.42 10.58
C GLY A 101 2.14 6.51 10.98
N LEU A 102 1.27 5.71 10.35
CA LEU A 102 -0.13 5.57 10.75
C LEU A 102 -0.22 4.98 12.17
N PHE A 103 0.55 3.93 12.45
CA PHE A 103 0.64 3.29 13.75
C PHE A 103 1.12 4.24 14.84
N THR A 104 2.24 4.93 14.60
CA THR A 104 2.81 5.90 15.53
C THR A 104 1.81 7.02 15.83
N SER A 105 1.07 7.48 14.81
CA SER A 105 0.00 8.47 14.99
C SER A 105 -1.13 7.92 15.85
N ALA A 106 -1.58 6.69 15.59
CA ALA A 106 -2.65 6.04 16.35
C ALA A 106 -2.30 5.87 17.83
N GLN A 107 -1.08 5.45 18.13
CA GLN A 107 -0.64 5.24 19.51
C GLN A 107 -0.49 6.53 20.30
N ASN A 108 -0.09 7.62 19.63
CA ASN A 108 0.14 8.90 20.28
C ASN A 108 -1.15 9.72 20.49
N GLN A 109 -2.27 9.30 19.91
CA GLN A 109 -3.53 10.04 19.97
C GLN A 109 -4.56 9.29 20.82
N GLN A 110 -4.93 9.90 21.95
CA GLN A 110 -5.94 9.35 22.88
C GLN A 110 -7.38 9.76 22.53
N ARG A 111 -7.62 10.39 21.37
CA ARG A 111 -8.93 10.96 21.01
C ARG A 111 -9.55 10.21 19.85
N GLU A 112 -10.88 10.02 19.89
CA GLU A 112 -11.65 9.58 18.73
C GLU A 112 -11.52 10.59 17.57
N GLY A 113 -11.42 10.09 16.34
CA GLY A 113 -11.39 10.93 15.13
C GLY A 113 -10.06 11.64 14.87
N TRP A 114 -8.93 11.14 15.39
CA TRP A 114 -7.60 11.64 15.07
C TRP A 114 -7.21 11.35 13.61
N TRP A 115 -6.31 12.13 13.00
CA TRP A 115 -5.81 11.87 11.65
C TRP A 115 -4.29 11.70 11.60
N SER A 116 -3.78 10.99 10.59
CA SER A 116 -2.34 10.89 10.30
C SER A 116 -2.00 11.82 9.14
N ALA A 117 -1.28 12.92 9.42
CA ALA A 117 -0.84 13.84 8.37
C ALA A 117 -0.02 13.14 7.27
N LEU A 118 0.76 12.11 7.64
CA LEU A 118 1.53 11.33 6.68
C LEU A 118 0.63 10.45 5.80
N PHE A 119 -0.40 9.83 6.38
CA PHE A 119 -1.36 9.02 5.63
C PHE A 119 -2.27 9.89 4.76
N ASP A 120 -2.73 11.03 5.28
CA ASP A 120 -3.51 12.00 4.50
C ASP A 120 -2.72 12.53 3.30
N LEU A 121 -1.43 12.82 3.48
CA LEU A 121 -0.57 13.25 2.38
C LEU A 121 -0.42 12.14 1.33
N TYR A 122 -0.30 10.89 1.76
CA TYR A 122 -0.32 9.76 0.83
C TYR A 122 -1.63 9.72 0.03
N LEU A 123 -2.78 9.86 0.70
CA LEU A 123 -4.10 9.86 0.06
C LEU A 123 -4.30 11.03 -0.90
N VAL A 124 -3.85 12.24 -0.55
CA VAL A 124 -3.94 13.38 -1.47
C VAL A 124 -3.10 13.15 -2.74
N VAL A 125 -1.86 12.65 -2.59
CA VAL A 125 -0.99 12.36 -3.73
C VAL A 125 -1.62 11.27 -4.61
N GLU A 126 -2.15 10.22 -4.00
CA GLU A 126 -2.86 9.13 -4.67
C GLU A 126 -4.02 9.65 -5.52
N TYR A 127 -4.87 10.49 -4.93
CA TYR A 127 -6.04 11.04 -5.60
C TYR A 127 -5.69 11.97 -6.77
N LEU A 128 -4.72 12.87 -6.57
CA LEU A 128 -4.38 13.91 -7.55
C LEU A 128 -3.53 13.39 -8.71
N VAL A 129 -2.54 12.56 -8.41
CA VAL A 129 -1.56 12.11 -9.41
C VAL A 129 -2.12 10.94 -10.21
N LYS A 130 -3.14 10.23 -9.69
CA LYS A 130 -3.78 9.05 -10.31
C LYS A 130 -2.78 8.01 -10.79
N ARG A 131 -1.57 8.07 -10.25
CA ARG A 131 -0.41 7.28 -10.63
C ARG A 131 0.46 7.18 -9.41
N TYR A 132 0.88 5.96 -9.24
CA TYR A 132 1.47 5.45 -8.04
C TYR A 132 2.97 5.49 -8.06
N GLU A 133 3.53 5.72 -9.24
CA GLU A 133 4.89 6.19 -9.50
C GLU A 133 5.22 7.31 -8.51
N TYR A 134 5.69 6.91 -7.34
CA TYR A 134 5.91 7.83 -6.25
C TYR A 134 7.18 8.65 -6.51
N ASN A 135 8.03 8.28 -7.47
CA ASN A 135 8.97 9.21 -8.13
C ASN A 135 8.23 10.42 -8.75
N ILE A 136 7.09 10.21 -9.42
CA ILE A 136 6.21 11.28 -9.94
C ILE A 136 5.49 11.98 -8.80
N GLY A 137 4.94 11.24 -7.82
CA GLY A 137 4.31 11.82 -6.62
C GLY A 137 5.28 12.65 -5.76
N ASP A 138 6.52 12.21 -5.63
CA ASP A 138 7.60 12.91 -4.92
C ASP A 138 8.08 14.14 -5.68
N LYS A 139 8.23 14.02 -7.01
CA LYS A 139 8.49 15.16 -7.87
C LYS A 139 7.35 16.19 -7.77
N TRP A 140 6.10 15.72 -7.76
CA TRP A 140 4.93 16.56 -7.60
C TRP A 140 4.94 17.25 -6.24
N ARG A 141 5.22 16.55 -5.13
CA ARG A 141 5.37 17.17 -3.80
C ARG A 141 6.50 18.20 -3.74
N LYS A 142 7.67 17.89 -4.32
CA LYS A 142 8.81 18.83 -4.39
C LYS A 142 8.44 20.09 -5.18
N GLN A 143 7.53 19.98 -6.15
CA GLN A 143 7.02 21.10 -6.95
C GLN A 143 5.83 21.82 -6.30
N ASN A 144 5.20 21.22 -5.29
CA ASN A 144 4.05 21.77 -4.54
C ASN A 144 4.32 21.67 -3.02
N PRO A 145 5.36 22.35 -2.49
CA PRO A 145 5.80 22.16 -1.10
C PRO A 145 4.88 22.76 -0.04
N ASP A 146 3.94 23.65 -0.41
CA ASP A 146 3.15 24.42 0.55
C ASP A 146 1.79 23.78 0.85
N HIS A 147 1.49 23.62 2.14
CA HIS A 147 0.16 23.51 2.76
C HIS A 147 -0.90 22.66 2.03
N ILE A 148 -0.50 21.61 1.31
CA ILE A 148 -1.42 20.73 0.56
C ILE A 148 -2.54 20.20 1.47
N LEU A 149 -2.19 19.79 2.69
CA LEU A 149 -3.14 19.30 3.69
C LEU A 149 -4.05 20.39 4.27
N GLU A 150 -3.70 21.67 4.14
CA GLU A 150 -4.57 22.78 4.54
C GLU A 150 -5.52 23.20 3.41
N CYS A 151 -5.15 22.91 2.16
CA CYS A 151 -5.95 23.21 0.97
C CYS A 151 -6.90 22.07 0.57
N LEU A 152 -6.61 20.83 0.99
CA LEU A 152 -7.38 19.64 0.60
C LEU A 152 -7.73 18.79 1.81
N ASP A 153 -9.02 18.70 2.08
CA ASP A 153 -9.59 17.79 3.07
C ASP A 153 -9.84 16.43 2.41
N VAL A 154 -9.13 15.40 2.87
CA VAL A 154 -9.25 14.01 2.39
C VAL A 154 -10.68 13.48 2.49
N THR A 155 -11.44 13.93 3.49
CA THR A 155 -12.84 13.50 3.72
C THR A 155 -13.80 14.11 2.71
N SER A 156 -13.39 15.18 2.00
CA SER A 156 -14.18 15.85 0.97
C SER A 156 -13.94 15.29 -0.45
N LEU A 157 -12.92 14.44 -0.64
CA LEU A 157 -12.57 13.87 -1.94
C LEU A 157 -13.55 12.77 -2.35
N ASP A 158 -13.95 12.75 -3.63
CA ASP A 158 -14.85 11.71 -4.19
C ASP A 158 -14.07 10.41 -4.48
N TRP A 159 -13.77 9.69 -3.40
CA TRP A 159 -13.07 8.42 -3.43
C TRP A 159 -13.86 7.31 -4.11
N LYS A 160 -15.18 7.35 -4.03
CA LYS A 160 -16.03 6.38 -4.72
C LYS A 160 -15.81 6.46 -6.23
N LYS A 161 -15.80 7.68 -6.79
CA LYS A 161 -15.51 7.87 -8.22
C LYS A 161 -14.07 7.49 -8.57
N PHE A 162 -13.10 7.81 -7.70
CA PHE A 162 -11.71 7.41 -7.89
C PHE A 162 -11.56 5.88 -7.96
N TYR A 163 -12.08 5.16 -6.95
CA TYR A 163 -12.02 3.70 -6.91
C TYR A 163 -12.81 3.03 -8.02
N LEU A 164 -13.94 3.61 -8.45
CA LEU A 164 -14.67 3.10 -9.61
C LEU A 164 -13.82 3.21 -10.89
N ALA A 165 -13.14 4.34 -11.10
CA ALA A 165 -12.25 4.50 -12.25
C ALA A 165 -11.08 3.50 -12.22
N THR A 166 -10.44 3.30 -11.07
CA THR A 166 -9.33 2.32 -10.95
C THR A 166 -9.83 0.88 -11.07
N SER A 167 -11.02 0.56 -10.56
CA SER A 167 -11.61 -0.79 -10.67
C SER A 167 -12.03 -1.16 -12.10
N GLN A 168 -12.43 -0.18 -12.91
CA GLN A 168 -12.72 -0.40 -14.33
C GLN A 168 -11.46 -0.72 -15.14
N GLU A 169 -10.29 -0.26 -14.68
CA GLU A 169 -9.01 -0.55 -15.32
C GLU A 169 -8.48 -1.94 -14.94
N SER A 170 -8.65 -2.38 -13.68
CA SER A 170 -8.39 -3.76 -13.24
C SER A 170 -8.98 -4.06 -11.85
N SER A 171 -9.97 -4.97 -11.77
CA SER A 171 -10.54 -5.43 -10.49
C SER A 171 -9.56 -6.29 -9.67
N THR A 172 -8.61 -6.92 -10.34
CA THR A 172 -7.53 -7.72 -9.74
C THR A 172 -6.55 -6.80 -9.01
N TRP A 173 -6.28 -5.62 -9.59
CA TRP A 173 -5.44 -4.59 -9.00
C TRP A 173 -6.07 -3.96 -7.74
N THR A 174 -7.38 -3.72 -7.75
CA THR A 174 -8.05 -3.08 -6.60
C THR A 174 -8.20 -4.00 -5.40
N GLY A 175 -8.01 -5.31 -5.56
CA GLY A 175 -8.13 -6.29 -4.48
C GLY A 175 -9.56 -6.72 -4.16
N LEU A 176 -10.55 -6.13 -4.84
CA LEU A 176 -11.96 -6.42 -4.62
C LEU A 176 -12.30 -7.90 -4.87
N GLN A 177 -11.69 -8.50 -5.89
CA GLN A 177 -11.87 -9.91 -6.23
C GLN A 177 -11.43 -10.86 -5.10
N TYR A 178 -10.47 -10.44 -4.29
CA TYR A 178 -9.88 -11.23 -3.20
C TYR A 178 -10.32 -10.74 -1.82
N GLU A 179 -11.36 -9.90 -1.76
CA GLU A 179 -11.87 -9.30 -0.52
C GLU A 179 -10.79 -8.54 0.28
N PHE A 180 -9.81 -7.96 -0.42
CA PHE A 180 -8.66 -7.26 0.17
C PHE A 180 -7.78 -8.13 1.08
N ASN A 181 -7.83 -9.45 0.93
CA ASN A 181 -7.02 -10.37 1.70
C ASN A 181 -6.10 -11.19 0.80
N ILE A 182 -4.79 -11.02 0.97
CA ILE A 182 -3.79 -11.71 0.15
C ILE A 182 -3.85 -13.24 0.30
N THR A 183 -4.32 -13.76 1.44
CA THR A 183 -4.45 -15.22 1.64
C THR A 183 -5.53 -15.84 0.77
N ASN A 184 -6.38 -15.04 0.14
CA ASN A 184 -7.41 -15.49 -0.79
C ASN A 184 -6.90 -15.59 -2.23
N VAL A 185 -5.65 -15.20 -2.52
CA VAL A 185 -5.05 -15.27 -3.86
C VAL A 185 -4.64 -16.71 -4.19
N PRO A 186 -5.19 -17.31 -5.26
CA PRO A 186 -4.75 -18.60 -5.78
C PRO A 186 -3.35 -18.54 -6.39
N ASP A 187 -2.57 -19.64 -6.30
CA ASP A 187 -1.21 -19.71 -6.86
C ASP A 187 -1.15 -19.39 -8.37
N ASN A 188 -2.20 -19.73 -9.12
CA ASN A 188 -2.27 -19.50 -10.56
C ASN A 188 -2.55 -18.03 -10.93
N ASP A 189 -2.97 -17.19 -9.99
CA ASP A 189 -3.33 -15.80 -10.25
C ASP A 189 -2.13 -14.84 -10.09
N TRP A 190 -1.00 -15.31 -9.54
CA TRP A 190 0.16 -14.45 -9.27
C TRP A 190 0.78 -13.80 -10.51
N GLN A 191 0.74 -14.45 -11.67
CA GLN A 191 1.23 -13.84 -12.91
C GLN A 191 0.32 -12.71 -13.38
N ASP A 192 -1.01 -12.89 -13.32
CA ASP A 192 -1.97 -11.84 -13.70
C ASP A 192 -1.85 -10.63 -12.75
N LEU A 193 -1.64 -10.90 -11.46
CA LEU A 193 -1.37 -9.88 -10.45
C LEU A 193 -0.05 -9.14 -10.70
N ALA A 194 1.00 -9.85 -11.10
CA ALA A 194 2.27 -9.24 -11.50
C ALA A 194 2.11 -8.37 -12.76
N ASP A 195 1.36 -8.83 -13.76
CA ASP A 195 1.12 -8.08 -15.00
C ASP A 195 0.28 -6.81 -14.73
N ALA A 196 -0.70 -6.90 -13.82
CA ALA A 196 -1.45 -5.74 -13.33
C ALA A 196 -0.54 -4.74 -12.61
N ALA A 197 0.34 -5.22 -11.73
CA ALA A 197 1.33 -4.40 -11.05
C ALA A 197 2.32 -3.75 -12.02
N ALA A 198 2.76 -4.47 -13.05
CA ALA A 198 3.65 -3.94 -14.08
C ALA A 198 2.97 -2.81 -14.88
N THR A 199 1.71 -2.99 -15.24
CA THR A 199 0.90 -1.99 -15.95
C THR A 199 0.76 -0.72 -15.12
N TYR A 200 0.42 -0.90 -13.84
CA TYR A 200 0.30 0.17 -12.88
C TYR A 200 1.62 0.92 -12.63
N LEU A 201 2.73 0.19 -12.54
CA LEU A 201 4.08 0.73 -12.40
C LEU A 201 4.66 1.23 -13.74
N ASN A 202 3.82 1.26 -14.79
CA ASN A 202 4.15 1.76 -16.12
C ASN A 202 5.34 1.06 -16.80
N PHE A 203 5.57 -0.21 -16.45
CA PHE A 203 6.46 -1.09 -17.19
C PHE A 203 5.77 -1.57 -18.47
N THR A 204 5.78 -0.72 -19.50
CA THR A 204 5.21 -1.05 -20.82
C THR A 204 6.18 -1.89 -21.66
N ASN A 205 6.32 -3.18 -21.31
CA ASN A 205 6.63 -4.35 -22.17
C ASN A 205 7.18 -5.54 -21.35
N PRO A 206 6.44 -6.65 -21.16
CA PRO A 206 6.94 -7.83 -20.47
C PRO A 206 7.86 -8.73 -21.32
N ASN A 207 8.08 -8.42 -22.61
CA ASN A 207 8.72 -9.34 -23.56
C ASN A 207 10.25 -9.51 -23.44
N PHE A 208 10.90 -8.95 -22.41
CA PHE A 208 12.32 -9.22 -22.18
C PHE A 208 12.51 -10.13 -20.98
N LYS A 209 12.55 -11.45 -21.26
CA LYS A 209 13.16 -12.42 -20.35
C LYS A 209 14.57 -11.94 -20.01
N CYS A 210 14.82 -11.62 -18.74
CA CYS A 210 16.18 -11.56 -18.25
C CYS A 210 16.72 -12.98 -18.31
N LYS A 211 17.77 -13.18 -19.12
CA LYS A 211 18.60 -14.39 -19.07
C LYS A 211 19.46 -14.37 -17.81
#